data_AF-A0A1H3LL09-F1
#
_entry.id   AF-A0A1H3LL09-F1
#
_cell.length_a   1.000
_cell.length_b   1.000
_cell.length_c   1.000
_cell.angle_alpha   90.00
_cell.angle_beta   90.00
_cell.angle_gamma   90.00
#
_symmetry.space_group_name_H-M   'P 1'
#
loop_
_entity.id
_entity.type
_entity.pdbx_description
1 polymer ?
#
loop_
_entity_poly.entity_id
_entity_poly.type
_entity_poly.pdbx_seq_one_letter_code
_entity_poly.pdbx_strand_id
1 'polypeptide(L)'
;MSSFFSNISPVVTFRSLLCAGALCALTTFSAQAQRRSQPAADNMSTTPMNTATAPPAQTGLNYRNPAADDRIPMEAAKRDAVAKEMEATVVELLELYHDAKQSHWNLRGPLYYQLHEVLQGYAETYLKYTDVLAERSLQVGRPIDGRTPVVASQANLEAFPGGFLEDRQVLDLMSSRVDMVAKRVRERIERVGKIDETTSNLLQELSYALDKQAWQLRVTQQ
;
A
#
# COMPACT_ATOMS: atom_id res chain seq x y z
N MET A 1 19.29 6.58 -57.54
CA MET A 1 18.72 7.94 -57.70
C MET A 1 18.66 8.56 -56.32
N SER A 2 19.44 9.64 -56.13
CA SER A 2 19.38 10.69 -55.09
C SER A 2 19.50 10.24 -53.62
N SER A 3 20.67 10.24 -52.97
CA SER A 3 21.53 11.37 -52.53
C SER A 3 20.83 12.37 -51.61
N PHE A 4 21.24 12.50 -50.34
CA PHE A 4 21.48 13.79 -49.68
C PHE A 4 22.40 13.64 -48.44
N PHE A 5 23.52 14.37 -48.52
CA PHE A 5 24.56 14.83 -47.57
C PHE A 5 24.24 14.73 -46.06
N SER A 6 25.09 14.16 -45.18
CA SER A 6 26.43 14.59 -44.72
C SER A 6 26.47 16.02 -44.18
N ASN A 7 26.64 16.18 -42.86
CA ASN A 7 27.18 17.41 -42.28
C ASN A 7 27.99 17.10 -41.01
N ILE A 8 29.24 17.54 -41.05
CA ILE A 8 30.31 17.35 -40.06
C ILE A 8 30.72 18.74 -39.54
N SER A 9 31.06 18.78 -38.24
CA SER A 9 31.93 19.76 -37.53
C SER A 9 31.37 21.12 -37.06
N PRO A 10 32.02 21.81 -36.08
CA PRO A 10 33.29 21.47 -35.42
C PRO A 10 33.31 21.46 -33.87
N VAL A 11 34.35 20.77 -33.42
CA VAL A 11 35.13 20.87 -32.17
C VAL A 11 35.17 22.29 -31.57
N VAL A 12 34.81 22.41 -30.28
CA VAL A 12 35.14 23.56 -29.44
C VAL A 12 36.34 23.18 -28.57
N THR A 13 37.51 23.67 -28.95
CA THR A 13 38.74 23.63 -28.16
C THR A 13 38.77 24.87 -27.26
N PHE A 14 38.68 24.70 -25.94
CA PHE A 14 39.00 25.77 -25.00
C PHE A 14 40.30 25.44 -24.26
N ARG A 15 41.27 26.35 -24.45
CA ARG A 15 42.63 26.29 -23.93
C ARG A 15 42.67 26.43 -22.41
N SER A 16 43.52 25.62 -21.80
CA SER A 16 44.06 25.81 -20.46
C SER A 16 44.81 27.14 -20.35
N LEU A 17 44.48 27.94 -19.35
CA LEU A 17 45.28 29.05 -18.86
C LEU A 17 45.65 28.75 -17.41
N LEU A 18 46.92 28.38 -17.20
CA LEU A 18 47.59 28.45 -15.92
C LEU A 18 47.77 29.93 -15.56
N CYS A 19 47.30 30.34 -14.39
CA CYS A 19 47.79 31.54 -13.70
C CYS A 19 48.08 31.18 -12.25
N ALA A 20 49.32 31.45 -11.87
CA ALA A 20 49.88 31.21 -10.55
C ALA A 20 49.49 32.32 -9.57
N GLY A 21 49.33 31.92 -8.31
CA GLY A 21 49.85 32.65 -7.14
C GLY A 21 49.16 33.96 -6.76
N ALA A 22 48.26 33.88 -5.78
CA ALA A 22 48.13 34.92 -4.75
C ALA A 22 47.59 34.28 -3.46
N LEU A 23 48.45 34.19 -2.44
CA LEU A 23 48.05 33.99 -1.05
C LEU A 23 47.11 35.13 -0.65
N CYS A 24 45.90 34.81 -0.20
CA CYS A 24 45.06 35.75 0.53
C CYS A 24 44.43 35.04 1.74
N ALA A 25 44.39 35.77 2.84
CA ALA A 25 44.29 35.28 4.20
C ALA A 25 43.02 34.47 4.50
N LEU A 26 43.20 33.42 5.32
CA LEU A 26 42.14 32.68 6.00
C LEU A 26 41.43 33.60 7.00
N THR A 27 40.33 34.22 6.60
CA THR A 27 39.33 34.74 7.54
C THR A 27 38.27 33.67 7.74
N THR A 28 38.21 33.11 8.96
CA THR A 28 37.14 32.22 9.41
C THR A 28 35.81 32.97 9.40
N PHE A 29 34.98 32.76 8.38
CA PHE A 29 33.58 33.14 8.43
C PHE A 29 32.81 32.03 9.17
N SER A 30 32.46 32.28 10.43
CA SER A 30 31.40 31.51 11.09
C SER A 30 30.09 31.81 10.38
N ALA A 31 29.62 30.87 9.56
CA ALA A 31 28.27 30.88 9.04
C ALA A 31 27.30 30.55 10.19
N GLN A 32 26.93 31.55 10.99
CA GLN A 32 25.72 31.48 11.80
C GLN A 32 24.54 31.47 10.84
N ALA A 33 24.05 30.27 10.55
CA ALA A 33 22.77 30.06 9.90
C ALA A 33 21.69 30.74 10.77
N GLN A 34 21.25 31.91 10.33
CA GLN A 34 20.13 32.63 10.91
C GLN A 34 18.88 31.78 10.65
N ARG A 35 18.55 30.91 11.61
CA ARG A 35 17.26 30.21 11.65
C ARG A 35 16.18 31.29 11.63
N ARG A 36 15.59 31.52 10.46
CA ARG A 36 14.24 32.09 10.39
C ARG A 36 13.34 31.14 11.18
N SER A 37 12.91 31.58 12.35
CA SER A 37 11.81 30.96 13.07
C SER A 37 10.60 30.95 12.14
N GLN A 38 10.25 29.76 11.64
CA GLN A 38 8.91 29.54 11.10
C GLN A 38 7.91 29.85 12.22
N PRO A 39 6.85 30.62 11.97
CA PRO A 39 5.78 30.73 12.95
C PRO A 39 5.22 29.33 13.16
N ALA A 40 5.01 28.95 14.41
CA ALA A 40 4.34 27.72 14.76
C ALA A 40 3.01 27.68 14.00
N ALA A 41 2.82 26.66 13.16
CA ALA A 41 1.53 26.42 12.55
C ALA A 41 0.53 26.25 13.69
N ASP A 42 -0.44 27.15 13.79
CA ASP A 42 -1.55 27.04 14.70
C ASP A 42 -2.13 25.64 14.55
N ASN A 43 -2.10 24.88 15.65
CA ASN A 43 -2.62 23.52 15.73
C ASN A 43 -4.15 23.59 15.70
N MET A 44 -4.69 23.91 14.52
CA MET A 44 -6.11 23.80 14.25
C MET A 44 -6.37 22.31 14.18
N SER A 45 -6.96 21.77 15.25
CA SER A 45 -7.54 20.43 15.26
C SER A 45 -8.65 20.41 14.21
N THR A 46 -8.27 20.16 12.96
CA THR A 46 -9.21 19.81 11.91
C THR A 46 -9.55 18.36 12.15
N THR A 47 -10.57 18.12 12.98
CA THR A 47 -11.24 16.82 12.95
C THR A 47 -11.56 16.55 11.48
N PRO A 48 -11.03 15.49 10.86
CA PRO A 48 -11.31 15.22 9.46
C PRO A 48 -12.82 15.08 9.27
N MET A 49 -13.37 15.73 8.25
CA MET A 49 -14.80 15.70 7.87
C MET A 49 -15.32 14.27 7.62
N ASN A 50 -14.44 13.28 7.57
CA ASN A 50 -14.72 11.87 7.36
C ASN A 50 -14.68 11.07 8.68
N THR A 51 -15.34 11.58 9.71
CA THR A 51 -15.49 10.85 10.98
C THR A 51 -16.49 9.71 10.79
N ALA A 52 -16.24 8.55 11.40
CA ALA A 52 -17.14 7.39 11.30
C ALA A 52 -18.54 7.78 11.81
N THR A 53 -19.48 7.92 10.88
CA THR A 53 -20.89 8.13 11.20
C THR A 53 -21.58 6.78 11.36
N ALA A 54 -22.48 6.70 12.34
CA ALA A 54 -23.38 5.56 12.47
C ALA A 54 -24.20 5.41 11.17
N PRO A 55 -24.63 4.18 10.82
CA PRO A 55 -25.55 3.98 9.71
C PRO A 55 -26.75 4.93 9.86
N PRO A 56 -27.22 5.56 8.78
CA PRO A 56 -28.38 6.43 8.85
C PRO A 56 -29.57 5.66 9.43
N ALA A 57 -30.40 6.34 10.23
CA ALA A 57 -31.63 5.76 10.72
C ALA A 57 -32.44 5.23 9.52
N GLN A 58 -32.90 3.97 9.60
CA GLN A 58 -33.70 3.38 8.53
C GLN A 58 -34.97 4.20 8.36
N THR A 59 -35.12 4.85 7.21
CA THR A 59 -36.33 5.57 6.82
C THR A 59 -37.01 4.75 5.70
N GLY A 60 -38.27 4.37 5.90
CA GLY A 60 -39.02 3.59 4.91
C GLY A 60 -38.91 2.07 5.06
N LEU A 61 -38.80 1.36 3.92
CA LEU A 61 -38.87 -0.11 3.83
C LEU A 61 -37.69 -0.78 4.54
N ASN A 62 -38.01 -1.72 5.42
CA ASN A 62 -37.02 -2.56 6.07
C ASN A 62 -36.73 -3.81 5.22
N TYR A 63 -35.58 -3.83 4.55
CA TYR A 63 -35.13 -4.97 3.74
C TYR A 63 -34.59 -6.15 4.57
N ARG A 64 -34.60 -6.05 5.91
CA ARG A 64 -34.19 -7.14 6.78
C ARG A 64 -35.19 -8.29 6.69
N ASN A 65 -34.68 -9.47 6.31
CA ASN A 65 -35.45 -10.72 6.34
C ASN A 65 -34.91 -11.68 7.41
N PRO A 66 -35.43 -11.66 8.65
CA PRO A 66 -34.97 -12.55 9.73
C PRO A 66 -35.12 -14.04 9.40
N ALA A 67 -36.13 -14.42 8.61
CA ALA A 67 -36.34 -15.81 8.21
C ALA A 67 -35.24 -16.35 7.28
N ALA A 68 -34.40 -15.47 6.71
CA ALA A 68 -33.23 -15.87 5.96
C ALA A 68 -32.05 -16.28 6.86
N ASP A 69 -32.03 -15.92 8.14
CA ASP A 69 -30.90 -16.23 9.04
C ASP A 69 -30.71 -17.72 9.28
N ASP A 70 -31.82 -18.45 9.27
CA ASP A 70 -31.87 -19.91 9.41
C ASP A 70 -31.23 -20.62 8.20
N ARG A 71 -31.05 -19.90 7.08
CA ARG A 71 -30.42 -20.42 5.85
C ARG A 71 -28.92 -20.17 5.81
N ILE A 72 -28.36 -19.36 6.70
CA ILE A 72 -26.92 -19.13 6.77
C ILE A 72 -26.27 -20.42 7.28
N PRO A 73 -25.35 -21.05 6.53
CA PRO A 73 -24.78 -22.36 6.85
C PRO A 73 -23.68 -22.26 7.92
N MET A 74 -23.98 -21.58 9.03
CA MET A 74 -23.07 -21.38 10.16
C MET A 74 -23.86 -21.00 11.43
N GLU A 75 -23.47 -21.57 12.56
CA GLU A 75 -24.00 -21.19 13.88
C GLU A 75 -23.83 -19.69 14.17
N ALA A 76 -24.88 -19.05 14.69
CA ALA A 76 -24.88 -17.61 14.95
C ALA A 76 -23.70 -17.13 15.80
N ALA A 77 -23.30 -17.92 16.81
CA ALA A 77 -22.20 -17.60 17.73
C ALA A 77 -20.81 -17.57 17.06
N LYS A 78 -20.65 -18.20 15.89
CA LYS A 78 -19.37 -18.28 15.16
C LYS A 78 -19.20 -17.16 14.12
N ARG A 79 -20.30 -16.57 13.67
CA ARG A 79 -20.34 -15.58 12.57
C ARG A 79 -19.48 -14.35 12.87
N ASP A 80 -19.55 -13.83 14.10
CA ASP A 80 -18.76 -12.66 14.51
C ASP A 80 -17.26 -12.93 14.53
N ALA A 81 -16.85 -14.14 14.93
CA ALA A 81 -15.43 -14.52 14.94
C ALA A 81 -14.87 -14.59 13.51
N VAL A 82 -15.63 -15.17 12.58
CA VAL A 82 -15.23 -15.24 11.16
C VAL A 82 -15.20 -13.85 10.54
N ALA A 83 -16.25 -13.06 10.73
CA ALA A 83 -16.35 -11.70 10.18
C ALA A 83 -15.23 -10.79 10.68
N LYS A 84 -14.82 -10.92 11.96
CA LYS A 84 -13.70 -10.17 12.51
C LYS A 84 -12.38 -10.45 11.78
N GLU A 85 -12.10 -11.71 11.43
CA GLU A 85 -10.89 -12.06 10.70
C GLU A 85 -10.98 -11.66 9.22
N MET A 86 -12.17 -11.66 8.64
CA MET A 86 -12.42 -11.13 7.29
C MET A 86 -12.21 -9.62 7.25
N GLU A 87 -12.80 -8.86 8.17
CA GLU A 87 -12.61 -7.40 8.29
C GLU A 87 -11.11 -7.06 8.38
N ALA A 88 -10.39 -7.69 9.31
CA ALA A 88 -8.96 -7.46 9.49
C ALA A 88 -8.13 -7.79 8.23
N THR A 89 -8.53 -8.80 7.46
CA THR A 89 -7.83 -9.15 6.22
C THR A 89 -8.19 -8.19 5.09
N VAL A 90 -9.47 -7.83 4.94
CA VAL A 90 -9.97 -6.90 3.93
C VAL A 90 -9.30 -5.54 4.05
N VAL A 91 -9.22 -4.98 5.27
CA VAL A 91 -8.57 -3.66 5.46
C VAL A 91 -7.07 -3.70 5.16
N GLU A 92 -6.38 -4.80 5.49
CA GLU A 92 -4.97 -4.97 5.15
C GLU A 92 -4.74 -5.10 3.64
N LEU A 93 -5.61 -5.81 2.92
CA LEU A 93 -5.51 -5.94 1.46
C LEU A 93 -5.84 -4.62 0.74
N LEU A 94 -6.79 -3.84 1.25
CA LEU A 94 -7.07 -2.50 0.73
C LEU A 94 -5.88 -1.55 0.93
N GLU A 95 -5.22 -1.62 2.09
CA GLU A 95 -3.99 -0.84 2.33
C GLU A 95 -2.85 -1.30 1.41
N LEU A 96 -2.64 -2.62 1.25
CA LEU A 96 -1.65 -3.14 0.29
C LEU A 96 -1.95 -2.74 -1.16
N TYR A 97 -3.22 -2.66 -1.55
CA TYR A 97 -3.64 -2.13 -2.85
C TYR A 97 -3.20 -0.67 -3.02
N HIS A 98 -3.44 0.17 -2.00
CA HIS A 98 -3.01 1.56 -2.02
C HIS A 98 -1.49 1.68 -2.09
N ASP A 99 -0.76 0.92 -1.29
CA ASP A 99 0.71 0.89 -1.25
C ASP A 99 1.30 0.45 -2.61
N ALA A 100 0.71 -0.58 -3.22
CA ALA A 100 1.11 -1.06 -4.55
C ALA A 100 0.86 -0.02 -5.63
N LYS A 101 -0.28 0.69 -5.60
CA LYS A 101 -0.60 1.76 -6.56
C LYS A 101 0.27 3.01 -6.37
N GLN A 102 0.49 3.40 -5.11
CA GLN A 102 1.39 4.49 -4.76
C GLN A 102 2.79 4.24 -5.29
N SER A 103 3.28 3.00 -5.14
CA SER A 103 4.56 2.55 -5.69
C SER A 103 4.54 2.52 -7.23
N HIS A 104 3.53 1.89 -7.83
CA HIS A 104 3.38 1.72 -9.28
C HIS A 104 3.39 3.07 -10.04
N TRP A 105 2.76 4.11 -9.49
CA TRP A 105 2.73 5.44 -10.12
C TRP A 105 3.99 6.26 -9.91
N ASN A 106 4.65 6.12 -8.77
CA ASN A 106 5.71 7.04 -8.34
C ASN A 106 7.11 6.43 -8.34
N LEU A 107 7.25 5.18 -8.78
CA LEU A 107 8.51 4.49 -8.90
C LEU A 107 9.45 5.16 -9.93
N ARG A 108 10.74 5.23 -9.59
CA ARG A 108 11.85 5.60 -10.47
C ARG A 108 13.03 4.67 -10.25
N GLY A 109 13.83 4.48 -11.29
CA GLY A 109 15.07 3.68 -11.22
C GLY A 109 15.20 2.69 -12.38
N PRO A 110 16.36 2.00 -12.46
CA PRO A 110 16.63 1.00 -13.49
C PRO A 110 15.58 -0.11 -13.61
N LEU A 111 14.89 -0.46 -12.52
CA LEU A 111 13.86 -1.51 -12.51
C LEU A 111 12.45 -0.99 -12.77
N TYR A 112 12.28 0.28 -13.17
CA TYR A 112 10.98 0.94 -13.30
C TYR A 112 9.95 0.07 -14.03
N TYR A 113 10.24 -0.36 -15.25
CA TYR A 113 9.25 -1.02 -16.09
C TYR A 113 8.80 -2.37 -15.51
N GLN A 114 9.74 -3.17 -15.02
CA GLN A 114 9.46 -4.49 -14.46
C GLN A 114 8.63 -4.37 -13.18
N LEU A 115 9.04 -3.50 -12.26
CA LEU A 115 8.32 -3.31 -11.01
C LEU A 115 6.97 -2.61 -11.23
N HIS A 116 6.86 -1.69 -12.19
CA HIS A 116 5.59 -1.05 -12.56
C HIS A 116 4.55 -2.11 -12.94
N GLU A 117 4.88 -3.05 -13.82
CA GLU A 117 3.97 -4.13 -14.23
C GLU A 117 3.69 -5.13 -13.09
N VAL A 118 4.71 -5.52 -12.33
CA VAL A 118 4.54 -6.44 -11.20
C VAL A 118 3.62 -5.87 -10.13
N LEU A 119 3.80 -4.61 -9.76
CA LEU A 119 2.99 -3.93 -8.75
C LEU A 119 1.53 -3.73 -9.21
N GLN A 120 1.30 -3.55 -10.51
CA GLN A 120 -0.05 -3.57 -11.08
C GLN A 120 -0.73 -4.93 -10.85
N GLY A 121 -0.04 -6.04 -11.17
CA GLY A 121 -0.57 -7.39 -10.94
C GLY A 121 -0.80 -7.71 -9.46
N TYR A 122 0.03 -7.16 -8.56
CA TYR A 122 -0.18 -7.29 -7.11
C TYR A 122 -1.43 -6.53 -6.66
N ALA A 123 -1.61 -5.30 -7.12
CA ALA A 123 -2.80 -4.49 -6.82
C ALA A 123 -4.10 -5.20 -7.27
N GLU A 124 -4.10 -5.82 -8.46
CA GLU A 124 -5.23 -6.62 -8.95
C GLU A 124 -5.51 -7.84 -8.06
N THR A 125 -4.45 -8.52 -7.62
CA THR A 125 -4.56 -9.66 -6.70
C THR A 125 -5.19 -9.24 -5.38
N TYR A 126 -4.76 -8.11 -4.80
CA TYR A 126 -5.30 -7.61 -3.54
C TYR A 126 -6.77 -7.25 -3.65
N LEU A 127 -7.19 -6.55 -4.70
CA LEU A 127 -8.62 -6.24 -4.91
C LEU A 127 -9.46 -7.50 -5.09
N LYS A 128 -8.97 -8.48 -5.87
CA LYS A 128 -9.68 -9.75 -6.06
C LYS A 128 -9.96 -10.43 -4.72
N TYR A 129 -8.95 -10.59 -3.87
CA TYR A 129 -9.13 -11.26 -2.58
C TYR A 129 -9.87 -10.40 -1.57
N THR A 130 -9.77 -9.07 -1.65
CA THR A 130 -10.58 -8.15 -0.86
C THR A 130 -12.07 -8.42 -1.09
N ASP A 131 -12.49 -8.48 -2.35
CA ASP A 131 -13.87 -8.72 -2.73
C ASP A 131 -14.36 -10.10 -2.27
N VAL A 132 -13.61 -11.16 -2.59
CA VAL A 132 -13.92 -12.54 -2.18
C VAL A 132 -14.12 -12.67 -0.66
N LEU A 133 -13.25 -12.05 0.14
CA LEU A 133 -13.32 -12.15 1.60
C LEU A 133 -14.40 -11.23 2.19
N ALA A 134 -14.63 -10.06 1.59
CA ALA A 134 -15.72 -9.18 2.00
C ALA A 134 -17.07 -9.86 1.75
N GLU A 135 -17.27 -10.43 0.56
CA GLU A 135 -18.47 -11.20 0.23
C GLU A 135 -18.61 -12.44 1.10
N ARG A 136 -17.51 -13.09 1.50
CA ARG A 136 -17.58 -14.22 2.43
C ARG A 136 -18.14 -13.80 3.79
N SER A 137 -17.78 -12.62 4.30
CA SER A 137 -18.37 -12.07 5.52
C SER A 137 -19.88 -11.85 5.37
N LEU A 138 -20.32 -11.34 4.21
CA LEU A 138 -21.74 -11.16 3.89
C LEU A 138 -22.49 -12.49 3.84
N GLN A 139 -21.87 -13.55 3.30
CA GLN A 139 -22.46 -14.91 3.28
C GLN A 139 -22.68 -15.48 4.69
N VAL A 140 -21.84 -15.12 5.67
CA VAL A 140 -22.04 -15.47 7.08
C VAL A 140 -22.90 -14.45 7.82
N GLY A 141 -23.51 -13.50 7.11
CA GLY A 141 -24.50 -12.56 7.64
C GLY A 141 -23.90 -11.40 8.44
N ARG A 142 -22.67 -11.00 8.13
CA ARG A 142 -22.00 -9.88 8.80
C ARG A 142 -21.50 -8.84 7.79
N PRO A 143 -21.68 -7.54 8.07
CA PRO A 143 -21.17 -6.48 7.21
C PRO A 143 -19.65 -6.36 7.30
N ILE A 144 -19.07 -5.66 6.34
CA ILE A 144 -17.65 -5.30 6.24
C ILE A 144 -17.55 -3.78 6.06
N ASP A 145 -16.50 -3.15 6.60
CA ASP A 145 -16.32 -1.70 6.55
C ASP A 145 -15.05 -1.30 5.78
N GLY A 146 -15.18 -1.21 4.46
CA GLY A 146 -14.10 -0.76 3.57
C GLY A 146 -13.89 0.75 3.48
N ARG A 147 -14.48 1.57 4.37
CA ARG A 147 -14.33 3.04 4.31
C ARG A 147 -12.88 3.43 4.58
N THR A 148 -12.34 4.40 3.84
CA THR A 148 -10.92 4.83 3.95
C THR A 148 -10.45 5.13 5.38
N PRO A 149 -11.21 5.84 6.25
CA PRO A 149 -10.78 6.07 7.64
C PRO A 149 -10.64 4.77 8.45
N VAL A 150 -11.48 3.77 8.18
CA VAL A 150 -11.43 2.46 8.83
C VAL A 150 -10.20 1.72 8.36
N VAL A 151 -9.99 1.62 7.04
CA VAL A 151 -8.79 1.02 6.44
C VAL A 151 -7.52 1.62 7.06
N ALA A 152 -7.39 2.95 7.03
CA ALA A 152 -6.23 3.66 7.57
C ALA A 152 -6.01 3.44 9.08
N SER A 153 -7.08 3.22 9.85
CA SER A 153 -6.99 3.00 11.31
C SER A 153 -6.80 1.54 11.72
N GLN A 154 -7.22 0.58 10.88
CA GLN A 154 -7.32 -0.84 11.25
C GLN A 154 -6.33 -1.75 10.53
N ALA A 155 -5.85 -1.39 9.33
CA ALA A 155 -4.85 -2.19 8.63
C ALA A 155 -3.56 -2.37 9.46
N ASN A 156 -3.28 -1.40 10.35
CA ASN A 156 -2.16 -1.45 11.28
C ASN A 156 -0.84 -1.80 10.56
N LEU A 157 -0.63 -1.14 9.41
CA LEU A 157 0.62 -1.09 8.68
C LEU A 157 1.26 0.28 8.96
N GLU A 158 2.59 0.36 8.88
CA GLU A 158 3.28 1.64 9.07
C GLU A 158 2.86 2.65 7.99
N ALA A 159 3.13 3.94 8.19
CA ALA A 159 2.86 4.95 7.17
C ALA A 159 3.64 4.67 5.87
N PHE A 160 2.99 4.83 4.72
CA PHE A 160 3.64 4.71 3.41
C PHE A 160 4.14 6.08 2.93
N PRO A 161 5.39 6.21 2.45
CA PRO A 161 5.90 7.49 1.98
C PRO A 161 5.19 7.96 0.70
N GLY A 162 4.86 9.24 0.66
CA GLY A 162 4.35 9.91 -0.54
C GLY A 162 5.47 10.37 -1.48
N GLY A 163 5.10 10.80 -2.69
CA GLY A 163 6.03 11.32 -3.69
C GLY A 163 6.78 10.24 -4.45
N PHE A 164 7.84 10.64 -5.17
CA PHE A 164 8.67 9.72 -5.95
C PHE A 164 9.50 8.80 -5.06
N LEU A 165 9.58 7.53 -5.45
CA LEU A 165 10.27 6.47 -4.71
C LEU A 165 11.27 5.76 -5.62
N GLU A 166 12.47 5.49 -5.10
CA GLU A 166 13.49 4.72 -5.82
C GLU A 166 13.14 3.23 -5.81
N ASP A 167 13.54 2.49 -6.83
CA ASP A 167 13.24 1.05 -6.98
C ASP A 167 13.62 0.20 -5.78
N ARG A 168 14.80 0.43 -5.20
CA ARG A 168 15.24 -0.25 -3.99
C ARG A 168 14.34 0.07 -2.79
N GLN A 169 13.90 1.32 -2.65
CA GLN A 169 13.00 1.74 -1.58
C GLN A 169 11.62 1.06 -1.72
N VAL A 170 11.09 1.01 -2.94
CA VAL A 170 9.83 0.31 -3.22
C VAL A 170 9.93 -1.18 -2.89
N LEU A 171 11.02 -1.83 -3.29
CA LEU A 171 11.28 -3.23 -2.96
C LEU A 171 11.28 -3.46 -1.45
N ASP A 172 12.00 -2.64 -0.68
CA ASP A 172 12.10 -2.78 0.77
C ASP A 172 10.73 -2.57 1.46
N LEU A 173 10.01 -1.52 1.08
CA LEU A 173 8.68 -1.20 1.62
C LEU A 173 7.66 -2.30 1.31
N MET A 174 7.55 -2.71 0.05
CA MET A 174 6.58 -3.72 -0.36
C MET A 174 6.93 -5.10 0.18
N SER A 175 8.21 -5.48 0.21
CA SER A 175 8.67 -6.76 0.78
C SER A 175 8.28 -6.87 2.25
N SER A 176 8.58 -5.85 3.06
CA SER A 176 8.24 -5.83 4.49
C SER A 176 6.73 -5.96 4.74
N ARG A 177 5.91 -5.26 3.95
CA ARG A 177 4.45 -5.25 4.12
C ARG A 177 3.80 -6.55 3.69
N VAL A 178 4.20 -7.07 2.53
CA VAL A 178 3.71 -8.36 2.04
C VAL A 178 4.09 -9.47 3.02
N ASP A 179 5.32 -9.50 3.53
CA ASP A 179 5.75 -10.47 4.54
C ASP A 179 4.91 -10.38 5.83
N MET A 180 4.64 -9.15 6.30
CA MET A 180 3.84 -8.94 7.51
C MET A 180 2.39 -9.42 7.31
N VAL A 181 1.74 -9.05 6.21
CA VAL A 181 0.36 -9.49 5.92
C VAL A 181 0.31 -10.99 5.67
N ALA A 182 1.27 -11.56 4.95
CA ALA A 182 1.38 -13.00 4.73
C ALA A 182 1.49 -13.77 6.05
N LYS A 183 2.28 -13.26 7.02
CA LYS A 183 2.36 -13.84 8.36
C LYS A 183 1.01 -13.79 9.08
N ARG A 184 0.35 -12.62 9.11
CA ARG A 184 -0.95 -12.45 9.76
C ARG A 184 -2.01 -13.36 9.14
N VAL A 185 -2.03 -13.51 7.82
CA VAL A 185 -2.94 -14.44 7.11
C VAL A 185 -2.73 -15.90 7.56
N ARG A 186 -1.47 -16.36 7.74
CA ARG A 186 -1.21 -17.72 8.28
C ARG A 186 -1.75 -17.91 9.69
N GLU A 187 -1.61 -16.89 10.55
CA GLU A 187 -2.18 -16.94 11.90
C GLU A 187 -3.72 -16.97 11.86
N ARG A 188 -4.34 -16.27 10.89
CA ARG A 188 -5.80 -16.31 10.66
C ARG A 188 -6.27 -17.66 10.16
N ILE A 189 -5.53 -18.32 9.26
CA ILE A 189 -5.83 -19.68 8.78
C ILE A 189 -5.99 -20.64 9.97
N GLU A 190 -5.08 -20.58 10.95
CA GLU A 190 -5.14 -21.45 12.13
C GLU A 190 -6.37 -21.16 13.00
N ARG A 191 -6.69 -19.87 13.23
CA ARG A 191 -7.85 -19.47 14.05
C ARG A 191 -9.16 -19.83 13.38
N VAL A 192 -9.31 -19.48 12.10
CA VAL A 192 -10.53 -19.68 11.32
C VAL A 192 -10.73 -21.16 10.99
N GLY A 193 -9.68 -21.93 10.76
CA GLY A 193 -9.77 -23.37 10.46
C GLY A 193 -10.44 -24.20 11.57
N LYS A 194 -10.43 -23.71 12.82
CA LYS A 194 -11.13 -24.36 13.95
C LYS A 194 -12.64 -24.10 13.97
N ILE A 195 -13.12 -23.16 13.15
CA ILE A 195 -14.48 -22.61 13.22
C ILE A 195 -15.21 -22.76 11.87
N ASP A 196 -14.52 -22.48 10.76
CA ASP A 196 -15.05 -22.50 9.39
C ASP A 196 -13.96 -22.87 8.38
N GLU A 197 -13.94 -24.15 7.98
CA GLU A 197 -13.00 -24.69 6.99
C GLU A 197 -13.13 -24.00 5.62
N THR A 198 -14.34 -23.56 5.24
CA THR A 198 -14.56 -22.90 3.94
C THR A 198 -13.84 -21.55 3.88
N THR A 199 -13.97 -20.74 4.94
CA THR A 199 -13.25 -19.46 5.02
C THR A 199 -11.75 -19.68 5.18
N SER A 200 -11.33 -20.70 5.93
CA SER A 200 -9.91 -21.05 6.04
C SER A 200 -9.30 -21.44 4.68
N ASN A 201 -10.04 -22.12 3.81
CA ASN A 201 -9.59 -22.43 2.45
C ASN A 201 -9.35 -21.16 1.62
N LEU A 202 -10.25 -20.18 1.66
CA LEU A 202 -10.05 -18.90 0.97
C LEU A 202 -8.80 -18.15 1.47
N LEU A 203 -8.55 -18.19 2.77
CA LEU A 203 -7.33 -17.61 3.36
C LEU A 203 -6.07 -18.38 2.94
N GLN A 204 -6.13 -19.69 2.75
CA GLN A 204 -5.00 -20.48 2.22
C GLN A 204 -4.67 -20.11 0.77
N GLU A 205 -5.68 -19.90 -0.08
CA GLU A 205 -5.46 -19.38 -1.44
C GLU A 205 -4.78 -18.00 -1.42
N LEU A 206 -5.25 -17.10 -0.56
CA LEU A 206 -4.59 -15.80 -0.36
C LEU A 206 -3.16 -15.96 0.16
N SER A 207 -2.92 -16.83 1.14
CA SER A 207 -1.58 -17.07 1.70
C SER A 207 -0.62 -17.56 0.62
N TYR A 208 -1.06 -18.45 -0.27
CA TYR A 208 -0.24 -18.89 -1.40
C TYR A 208 0.12 -17.72 -2.33
N ALA A 209 -0.85 -16.86 -2.65
CA ALA A 209 -0.61 -15.69 -3.48
C ALA A 209 0.40 -14.74 -2.84
N LEU A 210 0.23 -14.40 -1.56
CA LEU A 210 1.15 -13.51 -0.83
C LEU A 210 2.55 -14.11 -0.69
N ASP A 211 2.66 -15.42 -0.44
CA ASP A 211 3.96 -16.10 -0.33
C ASP A 211 4.74 -16.11 -1.64
N LYS A 212 4.02 -16.23 -2.76
CA LYS A 212 4.61 -16.09 -4.08
C LYS A 212 5.14 -14.67 -4.30
N GLN A 213 4.38 -13.64 -3.93
CA GLN A 213 4.81 -12.25 -4.05
C GLN A 213 6.03 -11.95 -3.15
N ALA A 214 6.01 -12.42 -1.90
CA ALA A 214 7.12 -12.32 -0.96
C ALA A 214 8.39 -12.95 -1.52
N TRP A 215 8.29 -14.14 -2.13
CA TRP A 215 9.41 -14.77 -2.81
C TRP A 215 9.92 -13.93 -3.98
N GLN A 216 9.04 -13.46 -4.87
CA GLN A 216 9.39 -12.66 -6.04
C GLN A 216 10.13 -11.36 -5.64
N LEU A 217 9.64 -10.67 -4.62
CA LEU A 217 10.27 -9.46 -4.08
C LEU A 217 11.65 -9.77 -3.48
N ARG A 218 11.74 -10.79 -2.61
CA ARG A 218 12.99 -11.18 -1.96
C ARG A 218 14.09 -11.55 -2.94
N VAL A 219 13.78 -12.24 -4.05
CA VAL A 219 14.79 -12.61 -5.05
C VAL A 219 15.15 -11.46 -6.00
N THR A 220 14.31 -10.42 -6.08
CA THR A 220 14.60 -9.23 -6.88
C THR A 220 15.53 -8.25 -6.15
N GLN A 221 15.58 -8.32 -4.81
CA GLN A 221 16.43 -7.45 -3.96
C GLN A 221 17.94 -7.80 -3.95
N GLN A 222 18.40 -8.71 -4.82
CA GLN A 222 19.79 -9.19 -4.83
C GLN A 222 20.79 -8.18 -5.43
#